data_AF-A0A7X2YA87-F1
#
_entry.id   AF-A0A7X2YA87-F1
#
_cell.length_a   1.000
_cell.length_b   1.000
_cell.length_c   1.000
_cell.angle_alpha   90.00
_cell.angle_beta   90.00
_cell.angle_gamma   90.00
#
_symmetry.space_group_name_H-M   'P 1'
#
loop_
_entity.id
_entity.type
_entity.pdbx_description
1 polymer ?
#
loop_
_entity_poly.entity_id
_entity_poly.type
_entity_poly.pdbx_seq_one_letter_code
_entity_poly.pdbx_strand_id
1 'polypeptide(L)'
;MALILPISFRGLTVDQGVARVNLPAISSDKKTLSFGVRFFANGEEAEELYSEQYECIYDISGENPFSQAYEYLKTLDKFSGATDTGE
;
A
#
# COMPACT_ATOMS: atom_id res chain seq x y z
N MET A 1 0.40 9.76 -0.27
CA MET A 1 -0.58 8.76 -0.75
C MET A 1 -0.77 7.64 0.27
N ALA A 2 -1.98 7.48 0.81
CA ALA A 2 -2.35 6.36 1.68
C ALA A 2 -3.76 5.86 1.36
N LEU A 3 -4.07 4.62 1.76
CA LEU A 3 -5.39 4.01 1.66
C LEU A 3 -5.94 3.80 3.07
N ILE A 4 -7.15 4.30 3.34
CA ILE A 4 -7.87 4.05 4.58
C ILE A 4 -8.86 2.92 4.36
N LEU A 5 -8.76 1.86 5.15
CA LEU A 5 -9.63 0.70 5.09
C LEU A 5 -9.73 0.01 6.46
N PRO A 6 -10.79 -0.77 6.72
CA PRO A 6 -10.84 -1.62 7.89
C PRO A 6 -9.72 -2.67 7.84
N ILE A 7 -8.91 -2.73 8.90
CA ILE A 7 -7.79 -3.68 9.02
C ILE A 7 -8.11 -4.67 10.12
N SER A 8 -7.99 -5.96 9.81
CA SER A 8 -8.08 -7.03 10.82
C SER A 8 -6.69 -7.35 11.37
N PHE A 9 -6.46 -7.11 12.66
CA PHE A 9 -5.20 -7.38 13.34
C PHE A 9 -5.44 -8.18 14.62
N ARG A 10 -4.89 -9.40 14.68
CA ARG A 10 -4.98 -10.30 15.86
C ARG A 10 -6.41 -10.51 16.40
N GLY A 11 -7.40 -10.55 15.51
CA GLY A 11 -8.81 -10.72 15.87
C GLY A 11 -9.54 -9.43 16.29
N LEU A 12 -8.85 -8.28 16.26
CA LEU A 12 -9.45 -6.95 16.40
C LEU A 12 -9.62 -6.31 15.03
N THR A 13 -10.69 -5.56 14.86
CA THR A 13 -10.93 -4.73 13.67
C THR A 13 -10.56 -3.29 13.98
N VAL A 14 -9.68 -2.72 13.17
CA VAL A 14 -9.36 -1.29 13.17
C VAL A 14 -10.13 -0.65 12.04
N ASP A 15 -11.23 0.04 12.35
CA ASP A 15 -12.17 0.56 11.33
C ASP A 15 -11.53 1.55 10.35
N GLN A 16 -10.55 2.32 10.81
CA GLN A 16 -9.85 3.34 10.01
C GLN A 16 -8.35 3.07 9.93
N GLY A 17 -7.98 1.85 9.56
CA GLY A 17 -6.60 1.48 9.38
C GLY A 17 -5.96 2.18 8.17
N VAL A 18 -4.69 2.54 8.28
CA VAL A 18 -3.95 3.28 7.24
C VAL A 18 -2.94 2.36 6.57
N ALA A 19 -3.05 2.17 5.26
CA ALA A 19 -2.09 1.43 4.44
C ALA A 19 -1.23 2.40 3.61
N ARG A 20 0.09 2.28 3.71
CA ARG A 20 1.06 3.14 3.02
C ARG A 20 2.08 2.31 2.25
N VAL A 21 2.27 2.65 0.98
CA VAL A 21 3.35 2.11 0.15
C VAL A 21 4.70 2.57 0.73
N ASN A 22 5.66 1.66 0.80
CA ASN A 22 7.00 1.93 1.28
C ASN A 22 8.06 1.18 0.45
N LEU A 23 9.20 1.84 0.25
CA LEU A 23 10.41 1.28 -0.40
C LEU A 23 10.12 0.52 -1.71
N PRO A 24 9.53 1.16 -2.74
CA PRO A 24 9.47 0.57 -4.07
C PRO A 24 10.87 0.32 -4.61
N ALA A 25 11.10 -0.89 -5.13
CA ALA A 25 12.33 -1.34 -5.75
C ALA A 25 12.02 -1.92 -7.13
N ILE A 26 12.72 -1.41 -8.14
CA ILE A 26 12.59 -1.87 -9.52
C ILE A 26 13.60 -3.01 -9.74
N SER A 27 13.15 -4.10 -10.36
CA SER A 27 14.00 -5.22 -10.71
C SER A 27 15.09 -4.84 -11.72
N SER A 28 16.19 -5.60 -11.78
CA SER A 28 17.30 -5.30 -12.69
C SER A 28 16.91 -5.36 -14.18
N ASP A 29 15.90 -6.15 -14.53
CA ASP A 29 15.34 -6.25 -15.88
C ASP A 29 14.29 -5.17 -16.19
N LYS A 30 13.97 -4.29 -15.22
CA LYS A 30 13.04 -3.16 -15.33
C LYS A 30 11.62 -3.57 -15.75
N LYS A 31 11.17 -4.75 -15.34
CA LYS A 31 9.81 -5.24 -15.61
C LYS A 31 8.97 -5.39 -14.36
N THR A 32 9.60 -5.44 -13.21
CA THR A 32 8.95 -5.78 -11.96
C THR A 32 9.19 -4.68 -10.94
N LEU A 33 8.13 -4.30 -10.24
CA LEU A 33 8.15 -3.35 -9.15
C LEU A 33 7.75 -4.09 -7.87
N SER A 34 8.70 -4.28 -6.96
CA SER A 34 8.46 -4.84 -5.64
C SER A 34 8.37 -3.73 -4.62
N PHE A 35 7.40 -3.77 -3.71
CA PHE A 35 7.22 -2.73 -2.71
C PHE A 35 6.61 -3.28 -1.42
N GLY A 36 6.88 -2.62 -0.31
CA GLY A 36 6.22 -2.90 0.96
C GLY A 36 4.94 -2.09 1.10
N VAL A 37 3.97 -2.63 1.82
CA VAL A 37 2.83 -1.88 2.34
C VAL A 37 2.83 -2.01 3.84
N ARG A 38 2.92 -0.86 4.52
CA ARG A 38 2.86 -0.77 5.97
C ARG A 38 1.45 -0.41 6.39
N PHE A 39 0.96 -1.13 7.38
CA PHE A 39 -0.39 -0.98 7.92
C PHE A 39 -0.29 -0.41 9.34
N PHE A 40 -0.99 0.68 9.58
CA PHE A 40 -1.01 1.41 10.85
C PHE A 40 -2.43 1.46 11.40
N ALA A 41 -2.55 1.64 12.72
CA ALA A 41 -3.81 2.09 13.29
C ALA A 41 -4.10 3.55 12.92
N ASN A 42 -5.35 4.01 13.10
CA ASN A 42 -5.67 5.42 12.89
C ASN A 42 -4.97 6.30 13.95
N GLY A 43 -4.28 7.35 13.51
CA GLY A 43 -3.60 8.32 14.39
C GLY A 43 -2.23 8.73 13.86
N GLU A 44 -1.84 10.00 14.07
CA GLU A 44 -0.57 10.56 13.58
C GLU A 44 0.68 9.87 14.16
N GLU A 45 0.57 9.27 15.35
CA GLU A 45 1.65 8.56 16.06
C GLU A 45 1.38 7.06 16.19
N ALA A 46 0.49 6.50 15.36
CA ALA A 46 0.14 5.09 15.45
C ALA A 46 1.33 4.18 15.09
N GLU A 47 1.58 3.16 15.92
CA GLU A 47 2.58 2.14 15.63
C GLU A 47 2.17 1.28 14.41
N GLU A 48 3.17 0.78 13.68
CA GLU A 48 2.95 -0.19 12.60
C GLU A 48 2.35 -1.47 13.19
N LEU A 49 1.17 -1.85 12.71
CA LEU A 49 0.52 -3.10 13.08
C LEU A 49 1.26 -4.29 12.44
N TYR A 50 1.47 -4.20 11.13
CA TYR A 50 2.22 -5.16 10.33
C TYR A 50 2.58 -4.56 8.97
N SER A 51 3.42 -5.26 8.22
CA SER A 51 3.72 -4.96 6.83
C SER A 51 3.62 -6.19 5.95
N GLU A 52 3.29 -5.97 4.69
CA GLU A 52 3.22 -6.99 3.65
C GLU A 52 4.06 -6.56 2.45
N GLN A 53 4.52 -7.53 1.66
CA GLN A 53 5.26 -7.27 0.44
C GLN A 53 4.40 -7.61 -0.78
N TYR A 54 4.39 -6.71 -1.74
CA TYR A 54 3.65 -6.83 -2.98
C TYR A 54 4.58 -6.66 -4.18
N GLU A 55 4.13 -7.16 -5.31
CA GLU A 55 4.82 -7.07 -6.57
C GLU A 55 3.80 -6.77 -7.68
N CYS A 56 4.18 -5.88 -8.60
CA CYS A 56 3.42 -5.61 -9.81
C CYS A 56 4.35 -5.42 -11.01
N ILE A 57 3.76 -5.32 -12.20
CA ILE A 57 4.48 -4.95 -13.40
C ILE A 57 4.95 -3.50 -13.27
N TYR A 58 6.22 -3.25 -13.59
CA TYR A 58 6.78 -1.91 -13.68
C TYR A 58 6.63 -1.36 -15.09
N ASP A 59 6.03 -0.18 -15.22
CA ASP A 59 5.99 0.58 -16.46
C ASP A 59 7.05 1.70 -16.44
N ILE A 60 8.09 1.58 -17.26
CA ILE A 60 9.14 2.59 -17.36
C ILE A 60 8.65 3.92 -17.97
N SER A 61 7.55 3.89 -18.73
CA SER A 61 6.95 5.08 -19.34
C SER A 61 5.79 5.64 -18.51
N GLY A 62 5.41 4.94 -17.44
CA GLY A 62 4.35 5.34 -16.52
C GLY A 62 4.80 6.40 -15.52
N GLU A 63 3.95 6.64 -14.52
CA GLU A 63 4.26 7.54 -13.41
C GLU A 63 5.41 7.02 -12.53
N ASN A 64 5.75 7.76 -11.48
CA ASN A 64 6.76 7.32 -10.52
C ASN A 64 6.36 5.97 -9.86
N PRO A 65 7.34 5.17 -9.38
CA PRO A 65 7.06 3.85 -8.82
C PRO A 65 6.10 3.83 -7.63
N PHE A 66 6.05 4.90 -6.81
CA PHE A 66 5.09 4.97 -5.71
C PHE A 66 3.66 5.06 -6.22
N SER A 67 3.41 5.91 -7.23
CA SER A 67 2.09 6.01 -7.88
C SER A 67 1.67 4.69 -8.52
N GLN A 68 2.57 4.01 -9.24
CA GLN A 68 2.25 2.71 -9.86
C GLN A 68 1.91 1.63 -8.83
N ALA A 69 2.70 1.53 -7.76
CA ALA A 69 2.42 0.61 -6.65
C ALA A 69 1.08 0.93 -5.99
N TYR A 70 0.79 2.21 -5.75
CA TYR A 70 -0.46 2.68 -5.17
C TYR A 70 -1.68 2.32 -6.03
N GLU A 71 -1.60 2.58 -7.34
CA GLU A 71 -2.66 2.23 -8.28
C GLU A 71 -2.86 0.72 -8.37
N TYR A 72 -1.79 -0.08 -8.37
CA TYR A 72 -1.90 -1.53 -8.30
C TYR A 72 -2.63 -1.99 -7.03
N LEU A 73 -2.34 -1.41 -5.86
CA LEU A 73 -3.05 -1.78 -4.63
C LEU A 73 -4.56 -1.58 -4.75
N LYS A 74 -5.00 -0.50 -5.41
CA LYS A 74 -6.43 -0.23 -5.63
C LYS A 74 -7.11 -1.25 -6.53
N THR A 75 -6.35 -2.02 -7.31
CA THR A 75 -6.90 -3.12 -8.12
C THR A 75 -7.11 -4.41 -7.33
N LEU A 76 -6.52 -4.54 -6.14
CA LEU A 76 -6.64 -5.72 -5.31
C LEU A 76 -7.93 -5.66 -4.48
N ASP A 77 -8.67 -6.78 -4.44
CA ASP A 77 -9.95 -6.90 -3.74
C ASP A 77 -9.87 -6.50 -2.25
N LYS A 78 -8.73 -6.78 -1.61
CA LYS A 78 -8.43 -6.40 -0.22
C LYS A 78 -8.57 -4.89 0.05
N PHE A 79 -8.30 -4.06 -0.96
CA PHE A 79 -8.38 -2.59 -0.86
C PHE A 79 -9.61 -2.04 -1.58
N SER A 80 -10.52 -2.91 -2.03
CA SER A 80 -11.79 -2.49 -2.63
C SER A 80 -12.60 -1.69 -1.62
N GLY A 81 -13.01 -0.49 -2.00
CA GLY A 81 -13.74 0.43 -1.12
C GLY A 81 -12.87 1.19 -0.11
N ALA A 82 -11.54 1.10 -0.22
CA ALA A 82 -10.65 1.96 0.56
C ALA A 82 -10.82 3.43 0.17
N THR A 83 -10.70 4.33 1.15
CA THR A 83 -10.72 5.77 0.94
C THR A 83 -9.31 6.28 0.67
N ASP A 84 -9.14 7.03 -0.42
CA ASP A 84 -7.90 7.68 -0.79
C ASP A 84 -7.68 8.92 0.09
N THR A 85 -6.59 8.95 0.83
CA THR A 85 -6.11 10.20 1.44
C THR A 85 -4.95 10.70 0.60
N GLY A 86 -5.30 11.50 -0.40
CA GLY A 86 -4.35 12.21 -1.23
C GLY A 86 -3.51 13.14 -0.36
N GLU A 87 -2.23 12.84 -0.30
CA GLU A 87 -1.14 13.75 0.07
C GLU A 87 -0.01 13.52 -0.93
#